data_AF-A0A2P2JZ22-F1
#
_entry.id   AF-A0A2P2JZ22-F1
#
_cell.length_a   1.000
_cell.length_b   1.000
_cell.length_c   1.000
_cell.angle_alpha   90.00
_cell.angle_beta   90.00
_cell.angle_gamma   90.00
#
_symmetry.space_group_name_H-M   'P 1'
#
loop_
_entity.id
_entity.type
_entity.pdbx_description
1 polymer ?
#
loop_
_entity_poly.entity_id
_entity_poly.type
_entity_poly.pdbx_seq_one_letter_code
_entity_poly.pdbx_strand_id
1 'polypeptide(L)'
;MYATETAARETLEQIMADALSKSGSNRSAVRAVCLAVSGVNHATDEQRILNWLRYIFPSHVQLYVQNDAVAALASGTMGKLYGCVLIAGTGTIAYGFTEDGREARAAGAGPTLGDWGSGYGIAAQALTAVIREHDGRGPQTTLTSSILQALGLSSPDELIGYSFETVS
;
A
#
# COMPACT_ATOMS: atom_id res chain seq x y z
N MET A 1 -4.40 -14.30 11.62
CA MET A 1 -5.34 -13.83 10.57
C MET A 1 -6.48 -12.98 11.16
N TYR A 2 -7.24 -13.46 12.16
CA TYR A 2 -8.34 -12.68 12.76
C TYR A 2 -7.92 -11.40 13.52
N ALA A 3 -6.74 -11.39 14.15
CA ALA A 3 -6.28 -10.26 14.95
C ALA A 3 -5.95 -9.01 14.10
N THR A 4 -5.29 -9.20 12.95
CA THR A 4 -4.95 -8.10 12.03
C THR A 4 -6.17 -7.54 11.33
N GLU A 5 -7.11 -8.40 10.96
CA GLU A 5 -8.37 -7.98 10.33
C GLU A 5 -9.24 -7.15 11.29
N THR A 6 -9.33 -7.58 12.54
CA THR A 6 -10.05 -6.84 13.59
C THR A 6 -9.41 -5.47 13.83
N ALA A 7 -8.09 -5.42 13.95
CA ALA A 7 -7.35 -4.15 14.13
C ALA A 7 -7.54 -3.19 12.94
N ALA A 8 -7.55 -3.70 11.71
CA ALA A 8 -7.79 -2.87 10.52
C ALA A 8 -9.20 -2.26 10.53
N ARG A 9 -10.22 -3.07 10.86
CA ARG A 9 -11.61 -2.59 10.97
C ARG A 9 -11.76 -1.54 12.06
N GLU A 10 -11.20 -1.78 13.25
CA GLU A 10 -11.24 -0.83 14.38
C GLU A 10 -10.55 0.49 14.03
N THR A 11 -9.41 0.41 13.35
CA THR A 11 -8.68 1.61 12.87
C THR A 11 -9.54 2.41 11.89
N LEU A 12 -10.20 1.75 10.93
CA LEU A 12 -11.10 2.42 9.98
C LEU A 12 -12.27 3.09 10.69
N GLU A 13 -12.91 2.41 11.65
CA GLU A 13 -14.01 2.98 12.41
C GLU A 13 -13.56 4.20 13.23
N GLN A 14 -12.40 4.13 13.88
CA GLN A 14 -11.83 5.24 14.64
C GLN A 14 -11.56 6.45 13.74
N ILE A 15 -10.91 6.26 12.59
CA ILE A 15 -10.61 7.35 11.64
C ILE A 15 -11.90 8.01 11.16
N MET A 16 -12.94 7.23 10.86
CA MET A 16 -14.24 7.77 10.43
C MET A 16 -14.95 8.53 11.54
N ALA A 17 -14.91 8.01 12.78
CA ALA A 17 -15.46 8.70 13.95
C ALA A 17 -14.75 10.04 14.20
N ASP A 18 -13.42 10.06 14.08
CA ASP A 18 -12.61 11.27 14.22
C ASP A 18 -12.94 12.31 13.13
N ALA A 19 -13.12 11.87 11.88
CA ALA A 19 -13.52 12.74 10.77
C ALA A 19 -14.91 13.36 10.98
N LEU A 20 -15.86 12.56 11.48
CA LEU A 20 -17.20 13.04 11.83
C LEU A 20 -17.18 14.04 12.98
N SER A 21 -16.42 13.74 14.03
CA SER A 21 -16.21 14.63 15.17
C SER A 21 -15.62 15.98 14.74
N LYS A 22 -14.55 15.97 13.93
CA LYS A 22 -13.91 17.18 13.40
C LYS A 22 -14.81 18.02 12.49
N SER A 23 -15.76 17.39 11.81
CA SER A 23 -16.72 18.08 10.94
C SER A 23 -18.00 18.51 11.66
N GLY A 24 -18.15 18.20 12.96
CA GLY A 24 -19.37 18.48 13.72
C GLY A 24 -20.61 17.74 13.16
N SER A 25 -20.38 16.68 12.40
CA SER A 25 -21.43 15.91 11.72
C SER A 25 -21.58 14.53 12.36
N ASN A 26 -22.70 13.88 12.10
CA ASN A 26 -22.95 12.51 12.54
C ASN A 26 -23.10 11.58 11.32
N ARG A 27 -23.14 10.27 11.58
CA ARG A 27 -23.25 9.25 10.54
C ARG A 27 -24.52 9.37 9.69
N SER A 28 -25.62 9.90 10.23
CA SER A 28 -26.87 10.08 9.47
C SER A 28 -26.84 11.25 8.50
N ALA A 29 -25.99 12.27 8.76
CA ALA A 29 -25.77 13.38 7.84
C ALA A 29 -24.91 13.01 6.62
N VAL A 30 -24.18 11.89 6.68
CA VAL A 30 -23.35 11.42 5.57
C VAL A 30 -24.24 10.95 4.42
N ARG A 31 -23.89 11.34 3.19
CA ARG A 31 -24.58 10.87 1.96
C ARG A 31 -23.82 9.76 1.25
N ALA A 32 -22.49 9.84 1.26
CA ALA A 32 -21.64 8.85 0.63
C ALA A 32 -20.31 8.73 1.38
N VAL A 33 -19.73 7.53 1.31
CA VAL A 33 -18.37 7.22 1.74
C VAL A 33 -17.66 6.59 0.55
N CYS A 34 -16.53 7.17 0.16
CA CYS A 34 -15.62 6.57 -0.80
C CYS A 34 -14.30 6.29 -0.08
N LEU A 35 -13.94 5.02 0.00
CA LEU A 35 -12.74 4.56 0.68
C LEU A 35 -11.80 3.93 -0.34
N ALA A 36 -10.68 4.60 -0.62
CA ALA A 36 -9.63 4.09 -1.48
C ALA A 36 -8.49 3.55 -0.61
N VAL A 37 -8.22 2.24 -0.66
CA VAL A 37 -7.28 1.58 0.25
C VAL A 37 -6.30 0.72 -0.51
N SER A 38 -5.04 0.75 -0.07
CA SER A 38 -4.03 -0.19 -0.53
C SER A 38 -4.41 -1.62 -0.15
N GLY A 39 -4.12 -2.58 -1.03
CA GLY A 39 -4.44 -3.99 -0.83
C GLY A 39 -5.85 -4.41 -1.27
N VAL A 40 -6.72 -3.47 -1.65
CA VAL A 40 -7.99 -3.80 -2.34
C VAL A 40 -7.66 -4.12 -3.79
N ASN A 41 -7.46 -5.41 -4.06
CA ASN A 41 -7.00 -5.90 -5.36
C ASN A 41 -8.03 -6.79 -6.06
N HIS A 42 -8.93 -7.40 -5.29
CA HIS A 42 -9.95 -8.30 -5.78
C HIS A 42 -11.33 -7.92 -5.24
N ALA A 43 -12.38 -8.34 -5.95
CA ALA A 43 -13.77 -8.14 -5.52
C ALA A 43 -14.04 -8.66 -4.11
N THR A 44 -13.34 -9.71 -3.66
CA THR A 44 -13.44 -10.23 -2.29
C THR A 44 -12.95 -9.25 -1.23
N ASP A 45 -11.87 -8.50 -1.51
CA ASP A 45 -11.33 -7.49 -0.59
C ASP A 45 -12.26 -6.28 -0.51
N GLU A 46 -12.78 -5.86 -1.67
CA GLU A 46 -13.78 -4.80 -1.78
C GLU A 46 -15.04 -5.15 -0.97
N GLN A 47 -15.61 -6.34 -1.18
CA GLN A 47 -16.81 -6.79 -0.47
C GLN A 47 -16.58 -6.93 1.04
N ARG A 48 -15.39 -7.37 1.46
CA ARG A 48 -15.02 -7.47 2.87
C ARG A 48 -15.10 -6.10 3.56
N ILE A 49 -14.50 -5.07 2.96
CA ILE A 49 -14.51 -3.72 3.50
C ILE A 49 -15.91 -3.09 3.41
N LEU A 50 -16.63 -3.29 2.31
CA LEU A 50 -18.02 -2.85 2.17
C LEU A 50 -18.91 -3.41 3.28
N ASN A 51 -18.72 -4.68 3.66
CA ASN A 51 -19.44 -5.27 4.77
C ASN A 51 -19.14 -4.56 6.10
N TRP A 52 -17.88 -4.19 6.37
CA TRP A 52 -17.56 -3.40 7.56
C TRP A 52 -18.24 -2.03 7.54
N LEU A 53 -18.20 -1.33 6.41
CA LEU A 53 -18.83 -0.01 6.25
C LEU A 53 -20.35 -0.05 6.46
N ARG A 54 -21.02 -1.14 6.04
CA ARG A 54 -22.46 -1.34 6.26
C ARG A 54 -22.85 -1.45 7.74
N TYR A 55 -21.94 -1.87 8.63
CA TYR A 55 -22.17 -1.85 10.08
C TYR A 55 -21.91 -0.47 10.68
N ILE A 56 -21.08 0.35 10.04
CA ILE A 56 -20.67 1.67 10.54
C ILE A 56 -21.67 2.75 10.12
N PHE A 57 -22.23 2.67 8.90
CA PHE A 57 -23.09 3.72 8.34
C PHE A 57 -24.54 3.25 8.15
N PRO A 58 -25.52 4.17 8.25
CA PRO A 58 -26.90 3.89 7.90
C PRO A 58 -27.08 3.42 6.46
N SER A 59 -28.15 2.67 6.19
CA SER A 59 -28.43 2.06 4.89
C SER A 59 -28.65 3.04 3.73
N HIS A 60 -28.95 4.31 4.01
CA HIS A 60 -29.09 5.34 2.96
C HIS A 60 -27.75 5.84 2.42
N VAL A 61 -26.65 5.61 3.15
CA VAL A 61 -25.31 6.07 2.76
C VAL A 61 -24.79 5.24 1.60
N GLN A 62 -24.38 5.90 0.52
CA GLN A 62 -23.75 5.23 -0.62
C GLN A 62 -22.30 4.86 -0.27
N LEU A 63 -21.92 3.60 -0.47
CA LEU A 63 -20.61 3.09 -0.09
C LEU A 63 -19.82 2.67 -1.33
N TYR A 64 -18.63 3.22 -1.48
CA TYR A 64 -17.69 2.89 -2.55
C TYR A 64 -16.37 2.48 -1.91
N VAL A 65 -15.84 1.33 -2.35
CA VAL A 65 -14.50 0.88 -1.98
C VAL A 65 -13.71 0.74 -3.27
N GLN A 66 -12.52 1.33 -3.30
CA GLN A 66 -11.68 1.41 -4.48
C GLN A 66 -10.23 1.06 -4.13
N ASN A 67 -9.46 0.69 -5.14
CA ASN A 67 -8.01 0.64 -5.04
C ASN A 67 -7.45 2.06 -4.82
N ASP A 68 -6.39 2.20 -4.02
CA ASP A 68 -5.71 3.48 -3.78
C ASP A 68 -5.24 4.18 -5.07
N ALA A 69 -4.86 3.40 -6.10
CA ALA A 69 -4.51 3.94 -7.41
C ALA A 69 -5.66 4.69 -8.10
N VAL A 70 -6.92 4.33 -7.86
CA VAL A 70 -8.08 5.05 -8.42
C VAL A 70 -8.14 6.46 -7.83
N ALA A 71 -7.97 6.61 -6.52
CA ALA A 71 -7.96 7.92 -5.88
C ALA A 71 -6.76 8.77 -6.32
N ALA A 72 -5.58 8.14 -6.45
CA ALA A 72 -4.39 8.81 -6.96
C ALA A 72 -4.63 9.35 -8.38
N LEU A 73 -5.16 8.53 -9.30
CA LEU A 73 -5.49 8.97 -10.64
C LEU A 73 -6.57 10.06 -10.65
N ALA A 74 -7.64 9.91 -9.85
CA ALA A 74 -8.69 10.91 -9.76
C ALA A 74 -8.15 12.28 -9.32
N SER A 75 -7.23 12.29 -8.33
CA SER A 75 -6.61 13.52 -7.84
C SER A 75 -5.79 14.24 -8.92
N GLY A 76 -5.07 13.49 -9.76
CA GLY A 76 -4.27 14.04 -10.86
C GLY A 76 -5.10 14.44 -12.09
N THR A 77 -6.35 13.98 -12.19
CA THR A 77 -7.22 14.16 -13.36
C THR A 77 -8.46 15.01 -13.09
N MET A 78 -8.53 15.66 -11.92
CA MET A 78 -9.70 16.42 -11.46
C MET A 78 -11.00 15.58 -11.50
N GLY A 79 -10.89 14.31 -11.15
CA GLY A 79 -12.01 13.36 -11.09
C GLY A 79 -12.44 12.76 -12.42
N LYS A 80 -11.76 13.07 -13.53
CA LYS A 80 -12.13 12.52 -14.86
C LYS A 80 -11.79 11.03 -15.04
N LEU A 81 -10.87 10.49 -14.22
CA LEU A 81 -10.45 9.08 -14.28
C LEU A 81 -10.12 8.63 -15.71
N TYR A 82 -9.29 9.41 -16.39
CA TYR A 82 -8.79 9.13 -17.73
C TYR A 82 -7.28 9.31 -17.75
N GLY A 83 -6.56 8.30 -18.26
CA GLY A 83 -5.10 8.25 -18.28
C GLY A 83 -4.56 7.16 -17.35
N CYS A 84 -3.28 7.27 -17.03
CA CYS A 84 -2.56 6.29 -16.22
C CYS A 84 -1.93 6.95 -14.99
N VAL A 85 -1.79 6.17 -13.93
CA VAL A 85 -1.05 6.50 -12.72
C VAL A 85 -0.04 5.39 -12.43
N LEU A 86 1.16 5.80 -11.98
CA LEU A 86 2.18 4.91 -11.44
C LEU A 86 2.46 5.34 -10.01
N ILE A 87 2.27 4.43 -9.08
CA ILE A 87 2.63 4.60 -7.68
C ILE A 87 3.87 3.77 -7.41
N ALA A 88 4.91 4.41 -6.87
CA ALA A 88 6.13 3.76 -6.39
C ALA A 88 6.37 4.20 -4.94
N GLY A 89 5.87 3.39 -4.00
CA GLY A 89 6.04 3.55 -2.55
C GLY A 89 6.73 2.33 -1.97
N THR A 90 6.22 1.78 -0.86
CA THR A 90 6.69 0.49 -0.32
C THR A 90 6.54 -0.64 -1.36
N GLY A 91 5.40 -0.67 -2.05
CA GLY A 91 5.15 -1.49 -3.25
C GLY A 91 5.04 -0.62 -4.51
N THR A 92 4.70 -1.22 -5.64
CA THR A 92 4.42 -0.49 -6.89
C THR A 92 3.09 -0.88 -7.49
N ILE A 93 2.43 0.04 -8.20
CA ILE A 93 1.29 -0.30 -9.04
C ILE A 93 1.20 0.68 -10.20
N ALA A 94 0.91 0.17 -11.39
CA ALA A 94 0.48 0.95 -12.54
C ALA A 94 -1.00 0.67 -12.79
N TYR A 95 -1.79 1.72 -12.94
CA TYR A 95 -3.23 1.62 -13.11
C TYR A 95 -3.70 2.66 -14.12
N GLY A 96 -4.74 2.37 -14.89
CA GLY A 96 -5.20 3.32 -15.89
C GLY A 96 -6.59 3.04 -16.41
N PHE A 97 -7.19 4.09 -16.93
CA PHE A 97 -8.51 4.08 -17.55
C PHE A 97 -8.47 4.78 -18.89
N THR A 98 -9.16 4.18 -19.85
CA THR A 98 -9.47 4.78 -21.15
C THR A 98 -10.67 5.72 -21.04
N GLU A 99 -10.87 6.59 -22.02
CA GLU A 99 -12.00 7.53 -22.03
C GLU A 99 -13.36 6.80 -22.09
N ASP A 100 -13.39 5.60 -22.67
CA ASP A 100 -14.56 4.70 -22.68
C ASP A 100 -14.71 3.84 -21.42
N GLY A 101 -13.89 4.10 -20.39
CA GLY A 101 -14.02 3.48 -19.07
C GLY A 101 -13.38 2.09 -18.93
N ARG A 102 -12.71 1.56 -19.96
CA ARG A 102 -11.93 0.32 -19.81
C ARG A 102 -10.73 0.57 -18.91
N GLU A 103 -10.50 -0.39 -18.02
CA GLU A 103 -9.45 -0.37 -17.01
C GLU A 103 -8.27 -1.27 -17.42
N ALA A 104 -7.06 -0.87 -17.04
CA ALA A 104 -5.87 -1.71 -17.12
C ALA A 104 -5.01 -1.56 -15.85
N ARG A 105 -4.40 -2.67 -15.42
CA ARG A 105 -3.49 -2.74 -14.28
C ARG A 105 -2.22 -3.50 -14.63
N ALA A 106 -1.10 -3.05 -14.10
CA ALA A 106 0.17 -3.79 -14.07
C ALA A 106 0.89 -3.58 -12.73
N ALA A 107 1.84 -4.47 -12.41
CA ALA A 107 2.55 -4.51 -11.12
C ALA A 107 1.60 -4.68 -9.90
N GLY A 108 2.14 -4.50 -8.69
CA GLY A 108 1.39 -4.67 -7.44
C GLY A 108 1.12 -6.12 -7.07
N ALA A 109 1.99 -7.03 -7.51
CA ALA A 109 1.97 -8.44 -7.13
C ALA A 109 2.74 -8.71 -5.83
N GLY A 110 3.25 -7.65 -5.19
CA GLY A 110 4.02 -7.74 -3.96
C GLY A 110 5.53 -7.85 -4.19
N PRO A 111 6.30 -7.85 -3.09
CA PRO A 111 7.76 -7.79 -3.09
C PRO A 111 8.43 -8.95 -3.85
N THR A 112 7.86 -10.15 -3.76
CA THR A 112 8.43 -11.35 -4.37
C THR A 112 8.11 -11.45 -5.87
N LEU A 113 6.96 -10.95 -6.30
CA LEU A 113 6.41 -11.25 -7.62
C LEU A 113 6.39 -10.05 -8.57
N GLY A 114 6.65 -8.82 -8.12
CA GLY A 114 6.53 -7.69 -9.05
C GLY A 114 6.98 -6.30 -8.60
N ASP A 115 7.19 -6.05 -7.31
CA ASP A 115 7.49 -4.70 -6.82
C ASP A 115 8.95 -4.25 -7.02
N TRP A 116 9.54 -4.56 -8.18
CA TRP A 116 10.96 -4.37 -8.48
C TRP A 116 11.40 -2.89 -8.52
N GLY A 117 10.47 -1.97 -8.78
CA GLY A 117 10.71 -0.52 -8.77
C GLY A 117 10.29 0.18 -7.47
N SER A 118 9.88 -0.57 -6.45
CA SER A 118 9.40 -0.01 -5.19
C SER A 118 10.57 0.24 -4.23
N GLY A 119 10.28 0.90 -3.10
CA GLY A 119 11.21 0.97 -1.98
C GLY A 119 11.67 -0.41 -1.51
N TYR A 120 10.76 -1.40 -1.46
CA TYR A 120 11.14 -2.79 -1.18
C TYR A 120 12.06 -3.36 -2.27
N GLY A 121 11.71 -3.22 -3.54
CA GLY A 121 12.53 -3.73 -4.66
C GLY A 121 13.93 -3.13 -4.68
N ILE A 122 14.04 -1.82 -4.49
CA ILE A 122 15.32 -1.10 -4.40
C ILE A 122 16.12 -1.56 -3.18
N ALA A 123 15.49 -1.64 -2.00
CA ALA A 123 16.16 -2.10 -0.78
C ALA A 123 16.65 -3.55 -0.92
N ALA A 124 15.84 -4.45 -1.46
CA ALA A 124 16.22 -5.84 -1.67
C ALA A 124 17.43 -5.98 -2.60
N GLN A 125 17.47 -5.20 -3.69
CA GLN A 125 18.63 -5.17 -4.60
C GLN A 125 19.87 -4.59 -3.91
N ALA A 126 19.72 -3.53 -3.14
CA ALA A 126 20.81 -2.89 -2.40
C ALA A 126 21.42 -3.85 -1.36
N LEU A 127 20.58 -4.50 -0.55
CA LEU A 127 21.00 -5.50 0.42
C LEU A 127 21.67 -6.71 -0.26
N THR A 128 21.12 -7.18 -1.39
CA THR A 128 21.72 -8.25 -2.18
C THR A 128 23.10 -7.87 -2.71
N ALA A 129 23.29 -6.61 -3.13
CA ALA A 129 24.59 -6.12 -3.58
C ALA A 129 25.63 -6.12 -2.45
N VAL A 130 25.25 -5.69 -1.24
CA VAL A 130 26.11 -5.74 -0.05
C VAL A 130 26.54 -7.17 0.29
N ILE A 131 25.60 -8.11 0.30
CA ILE A 131 25.92 -9.52 0.57
C ILE A 131 26.85 -10.11 -0.51
N ARG A 132 26.58 -9.82 -1.78
CA ARG A 132 27.43 -10.31 -2.89
C ARG A 132 28.83 -9.70 -2.88
N GLU A 133 28.98 -8.44 -2.48
CA GLU A 133 30.30 -7.85 -2.24
C GLU A 133 31.02 -8.61 -1.11
N HIS A 134 30.34 -8.81 0.03
CA HIS A 134 30.91 -9.42 1.21
C HIS A 134 31.43 -10.85 0.97
N ASP A 135 30.68 -11.68 0.25
CA ASP A 135 31.07 -13.06 -0.05
C ASP A 135 31.83 -13.23 -1.39
N GLY A 136 32.21 -12.13 -2.03
CA GLY A 136 33.02 -12.12 -3.25
C GLY A 136 32.27 -12.52 -4.53
N ARG A 137 30.94 -12.66 -4.51
CA ARG A 137 30.09 -12.95 -5.70
C ARG A 137 29.66 -11.70 -6.49
N GLY A 138 30.11 -10.52 -6.09
CA GLY A 138 29.74 -9.24 -6.67
C GLY A 138 30.89 -8.22 -6.65
N PRO A 139 30.76 -7.13 -7.41
CA PRO A 139 31.72 -6.04 -7.38
C PRO A 139 31.67 -5.31 -6.03
N GLN A 140 32.72 -4.54 -5.74
CA GLN A 140 32.71 -3.60 -4.61
C GLN A 140 31.59 -2.57 -4.77
N THR A 141 30.94 -2.19 -3.67
CA THR A 141 29.84 -1.24 -3.66
C THR A 141 29.99 -0.18 -2.58
N THR A 142 29.60 1.06 -2.90
CA THR A 142 29.57 2.16 -1.92
C THR A 142 28.39 2.05 -0.94
N LEU A 143 27.49 1.10 -1.17
CA LEU A 143 26.26 0.93 -0.37
C LEU A 143 26.53 0.29 1.00
N THR A 144 27.58 -0.51 1.14
CA THR A 144 27.84 -1.31 2.36
C THR A 144 27.97 -0.43 3.60
N SER A 145 28.85 0.57 3.58
CA SER A 145 29.03 1.48 4.73
C SER A 145 27.74 2.26 5.04
N SER A 146 27.06 2.75 4.00
CA SER A 146 25.84 3.55 4.14
C SER A 146 24.69 2.74 4.76
N ILE A 147 24.51 1.49 4.32
CA ILE A 147 23.44 0.62 4.81
C ILE A 147 23.73 0.15 6.24
N LEU A 148 24.95 -0.29 6.53
CA LEU A 148 25.32 -0.70 7.89
C LEU A 148 25.15 0.45 8.89
N GLN A 149 25.57 1.66 8.51
CA GLN A 149 25.36 2.85 9.34
C GLN A 149 23.88 3.16 9.55
N ALA A 150 23.06 3.09 8.49
CA ALA A 150 21.63 3.37 8.57
C ALA A 150 20.86 2.35 9.42
N LEU A 151 21.30 1.08 9.40
CA LEU A 151 20.69 -0.02 10.17
C LEU A 151 21.31 -0.21 11.56
N GLY A 152 22.40 0.50 11.88
CA GLY A 152 23.12 0.35 13.15
C GLY A 152 23.84 -0.98 13.29
N LEU A 153 24.24 -1.59 12.17
CA LEU A 153 24.91 -2.90 12.13
C LEU A 153 26.43 -2.73 12.02
N SER A 154 27.17 -3.67 12.60
CA SER A 154 28.64 -3.60 12.60
C SER A 154 29.28 -4.36 11.44
N SER A 155 28.55 -5.29 10.83
CA SER A 155 29.06 -6.13 9.74
C SER A 155 27.95 -6.58 8.77
N PRO A 156 28.28 -6.90 7.50
CA PRO A 156 27.30 -7.45 6.56
C PRO A 156 26.68 -8.78 6.98
N ASP A 157 27.37 -9.59 7.79
CA ASP A 157 26.83 -10.87 8.31
C ASP A 157 25.56 -10.66 9.16
N GLU A 158 25.43 -9.53 9.85
CA GLU A 158 24.26 -9.18 10.66
C GLU A 158 23.01 -8.90 9.83
N LEU A 159 23.15 -8.60 8.53
CA LEU A 159 22.02 -8.37 7.63
C LEU A 159 21.12 -9.60 7.48
N ILE A 160 21.69 -10.80 7.61
CA ILE A 160 20.94 -12.06 7.54
C ILE A 160 19.90 -12.08 8.67
N GLY A 161 20.34 -11.87 9.92
CA GLY A 161 19.45 -11.82 11.08
C GLY A 161 18.39 -10.71 10.96
N TYR A 162 18.82 -9.51 10.56
CA TYR A 162 17.93 -8.36 10.36
C TYR A 162 16.80 -8.66 9.35
N SER A 163 17.12 -9.34 8.25
CA SER A 163 16.16 -9.63 7.17
C SER A 163 15.06 -10.63 7.55
N PHE A 164 15.33 -11.54 8.50
CA PHE A 164 14.37 -12.58 8.92
C PHE A 164 13.60 -12.24 10.20
N GLU A 165 14.16 -11.42 11.09
CA GLU A 165 13.45 -10.96 12.29
C GLU A 165 12.33 -9.96 11.98
N THR A 166 12.48 -9.17 10.91
CA THR A 166 11.50 -8.13 10.53
C THR A 166 10.30 -8.68 9.75
N VAL A 167 10.30 -9.98 9.40
CA VAL A 167 9.24 -10.65 8.61
C VAL A 167 8.37 -11.58 9.47
N SER A 168 8.60 -11.64 10.79
CA SER A 168 7.90 -12.50 11.74
C SER A 168 6.91 -11.74 12.64
#